data_AF-A0A8S2QHM9-F1
#
_entry.id   AF-A0A8S2QHM9-F1
#
_cell.length_a   1.000
_cell.length_b   1.000
_cell.length_c   1.000
_cell.angle_alpha   90.00
_cell.angle_beta   90.00
_cell.angle_gamma   90.00
#
_symmetry.space_group_name_H-M   'P 1'
#
loop_
_entity.id
_entity.type
_entity.pdbx_description
1 polymer ?
#
loop_
_entity_poly.entity_id
_entity_poly.type
_entity_poly.pdbx_seq_one_letter_code
_entity_poly.pdbx_strand_id
1 'polypeptide(L)'
;MSTIYARCSGRRRGGKQGAKTILSFDEEKVLIYVIHKYQEWQHPLTRSDLIFMARTLMIQPKKKGISDNSSLAEWFYSFKRRWNHEIKLVEASNLESIRSFSCTQIAVRKVLIKLNLINRPKAIFNVDESGFGDDPGRK
;
A
#
# COMPACT_ATOMS: atom_id res chain seq x y z
N MET A 1 -5.98 6.54 41.45
CA MET A 1 -6.77 5.29 41.41
C MET A 1 -8.13 5.58 40.81
N SER A 2 -8.57 4.84 39.79
CA SER A 2 -9.90 4.98 39.19
C SER A 2 -10.82 3.89 39.74
N THR A 3 -11.93 4.26 40.38
CA THR A 3 -12.90 3.32 40.96
C THR A 3 -13.92 2.85 39.93
N ILE A 4 -14.52 1.68 40.16
CA ILE A 4 -15.54 1.06 39.31
C ILE A 4 -16.75 1.99 39.12
N TYR A 5 -17.10 2.76 40.14
CA TYR A 5 -18.18 3.75 40.12
C TYR A 5 -17.99 4.82 39.02
N ALA A 6 -16.75 5.25 38.76
CA ALA A 6 -16.45 6.21 37.70
C ALA A 6 -16.59 5.62 36.29
N ARG A 7 -16.44 4.30 36.13
CA ARG A 7 -16.64 3.59 34.86
C ARG A 7 -18.14 3.43 34.52
N CYS A 8 -18.99 3.15 35.51
CA CYS A 8 -20.41 2.94 35.28
C CYS A 8 -21.22 4.24 35.13
N SER A 9 -20.79 5.34 35.77
CA SER A 9 -21.51 6.61 35.78
C SER A 9 -21.27 7.53 34.57
N GLY A 10 -20.57 7.06 33.54
CA GLY A 10 -20.32 7.83 32.30
C GLY A 10 -19.44 9.08 32.46
N ARG A 11 -18.97 9.38 33.68
CA ARG A 11 -18.18 10.57 34.04
C ARG A 11 -16.72 10.42 33.59
N ARG A 12 -16.48 10.37 32.27
CA ARG A 12 -15.15 10.58 31.70
C ARG A 12 -14.88 12.09 31.63
N ARG A 13 -14.32 12.66 32.70
CA ARG A 13 -13.64 13.96 32.60
C ARG A 13 -12.32 13.73 31.86
N GLY A 14 -12.19 14.34 30.70
CA GLY A 14 -11.01 14.23 29.83
C GLY A 14 -11.43 13.79 28.44
N GLY A 15 -11.33 14.71 27.47
CA GLY A 15 -11.56 14.42 26.06
C GLY A 15 -10.85 13.14 25.67
N LYS A 16 -11.54 12.26 24.94
CA LYS A 16 -10.94 11.05 24.38
C LYS A 16 -9.85 11.49 23.38
N GLN A 17 -8.64 11.79 23.85
CA GLN A 17 -7.46 11.60 23.03
C GLN A 17 -7.43 10.11 22.76
N GLY A 18 -7.84 9.72 21.55
CA GLY A 18 -7.66 8.35 21.08
C GLY A 18 -6.20 7.94 21.27
N ALA A 19 -5.95 6.64 21.38
CA ALA A 19 -4.59 6.12 21.49
C ALA A 19 -3.69 6.82 20.44
N LYS A 20 -2.53 7.33 20.88
CA LYS A 20 -1.57 7.99 19.98
C LYS A 20 -1.27 7.03 18.84
N THR A 21 -1.60 7.43 17.62
CA THR A 21 -1.29 6.66 16.42
C THR A 21 0.23 6.68 16.21
N ILE A 22 0.77 5.56 15.72
CA ILE A 22 2.21 5.40 15.45
C ILE A 22 2.69 6.47 14.46
N LEU A 23 1.90 6.68 13.42
CA LEU A 23 2.06 7.75 12.45
C LEU A 23 1.04 8.86 12.75
N SER A 24 1.48 10.10 12.60
CA SER A 24 0.64 11.28 12.51
C SER A 24 -0.22 11.22 11.25
N PHE A 25 -1.28 12.02 11.23
CA PHE A 25 -2.17 12.08 10.07
C PHE A 25 -1.45 12.52 8.78
N ASP A 26 -0.47 13.41 8.89
CA ASP A 26 0.33 13.87 7.74
C ASP A 26 1.28 12.79 7.22
N GLU A 27 1.91 12.02 8.11
CA GLU A 27 2.71 10.85 7.73
C GLU A 27 1.83 9.78 7.05
N GLU A 28 0.60 9.57 7.52
CA GLU A 28 -0.36 8.66 6.90
C GLU A 28 -0.78 9.14 5.50
N LYS A 29 -0.98 10.45 5.30
CA LYS A 29 -1.26 11.02 3.96
C LYS A 29 -0.15 10.76 2.97
N VAL A 30 1.12 10.90 3.39
CA VAL A 30 2.27 10.57 2.54
C VAL A 30 2.23 9.10 2.14
N LEU A 31 1.93 8.21 3.10
CA LEU A 31 1.80 6.79 2.82
C LEU A 31 0.67 6.50 1.82
N ILE A 32 -0.48 7.15 1.96
CA ILE A 32 -1.60 7.02 1.01
C ILE A 32 -1.22 7.48 -0.39
N TYR A 33 -0.51 8.61 -0.52
CA TYR A 33 0.02 9.07 -1.81
C TYR A 33 0.91 8.01 -2.47
N VAL A 34 1.82 7.39 -1.68
CA VAL A 34 2.67 6.31 -2.18
C VAL A 34 1.83 5.12 -2.63
N ILE A 35 0.83 4.71 -1.85
CA ILE A 35 -0.09 3.62 -2.22
C ILE A 35 -0.76 3.91 -3.57
N HIS A 36 -1.24 5.14 -3.79
CA HIS A 36 -1.83 5.51 -5.07
C HIS A 36 -0.84 5.44 -6.24
N LYS A 37 0.43 5.79 -6.03
CA LYS A 37 1.47 5.64 -7.07
C LYS A 37 1.75 4.18 -7.41
N TYR A 38 1.81 3.30 -6.42
CA TYR A 38 1.93 1.87 -6.67
C TYR A 38 0.70 1.29 -7.39
N GLN A 39 -0.50 1.80 -7.08
CA GLN A 39 -1.72 1.43 -7.81
C GLN A 39 -1.70 1.92 -9.26
N GLU A 40 -1.24 3.15 -9.54
CA GLU A 40 -1.05 3.66 -10.91
C GLU A 40 -0.10 2.75 -11.71
N TRP A 41 0.90 2.18 -11.06
CA TRP A 41 1.86 1.24 -11.66
C TRP A 41 1.38 -0.21 -11.69
N GLN A 42 0.12 -0.47 -11.32
CA GLN A 42 -0.46 -1.82 -11.24
C GLN A 42 0.34 -2.78 -10.35
N HIS A 43 1.00 -2.25 -9.32
CA HIS A 43 1.78 -3.03 -8.37
C HIS A 43 1.05 -3.08 -7.01
N PRO A 44 0.32 -4.16 -6.71
CA PRO A 44 -0.42 -4.26 -5.47
C PRO A 44 0.55 -4.35 -4.27
N LEU A 45 0.27 -3.58 -3.22
CA LEU A 45 1.03 -3.61 -1.98
C LEU A 45 0.39 -4.57 -0.98
N THR A 46 1.21 -5.43 -0.38
CA THR A 46 0.76 -6.32 0.69
C THR A 46 0.75 -5.59 2.04
N ARG A 47 0.10 -6.22 3.03
CA ARG A 47 0.17 -5.74 4.42
C ARG A 47 1.61 -5.62 4.92
N SER A 48 2.47 -6.55 4.54
CA SER A 48 3.88 -6.57 4.95
C SER A 48 4.63 -5.35 4.41
N ASP A 49 4.38 -4.99 3.15
CA ASP A 49 4.98 -3.80 2.51
C ASP A 49 4.55 -2.52 3.21
N LEU A 50 3.26 -2.41 3.54
CA LEU A 50 2.70 -1.27 4.27
C LEU A 50 3.30 -1.13 5.68
N ILE A 51 3.47 -2.25 6.39
CA ILE A 51 4.13 -2.27 7.70
C ILE A 51 5.60 -1.86 7.57
N PHE A 52 6.30 -2.35 6.55
CA PHE A 52 7.69 -1.99 6.29
C PHE A 52 7.84 -0.49 6.00
N MET A 53 7.02 0.07 5.12
CA MET A 53 7.03 1.51 4.82
C MET A 53 6.72 2.35 6.06
N ALA A 54 5.75 1.91 6.88
CA ALA A 54 5.42 2.59 8.13
C ALA A 54 6.60 2.59 9.11
N ARG A 55 7.34 1.46 9.22
CA ARG A 55 8.58 1.40 10.02
C ARG A 55 9.64 2.37 9.50
N THR A 56 9.82 2.45 8.19
CA THR A 56 10.80 3.39 7.59
C THR A 56 10.48 4.84 7.94
N LEU A 57 9.19 5.21 7.95
CA LEU A 57 8.75 6.54 8.40
C LEU A 57 8.99 6.78 9.90
N MET A 58 8.97 5.72 10.73
CA MET A 58 9.28 5.83 12.17
C MET A 58 10.78 5.95 12.48
N ILE A 59 11.65 5.41 11.63
CA ILE A 59 13.12 5.44 11.81
C ILE A 59 13.68 6.85 11.57
N GLN A 60 12.95 7.73 10.88
CA GLN A 60 13.29 9.15 10.85
C GLN A 60 13.25 9.74 12.29
N PRO A 61 14.20 10.62 12.66
CA PRO A 61 14.95 10.52 13.93
C PRO A 61 14.22 10.93 15.23
N LYS A 62 12.90 10.76 15.36
CA LYS A 62 12.12 11.35 16.49
C LYS A 62 11.20 10.42 17.29
N LYS A 63 11.10 9.11 17.02
CA LYS A 63 10.15 8.23 17.75
C LYS A 63 10.81 7.01 18.41
N LYS A 64 11.79 7.25 19.30
CA LYS A 64 12.30 6.21 20.22
C LYS A 64 11.28 5.97 21.34
N GLY A 65 10.52 4.87 21.29
CA GLY A 65 9.62 4.50 22.40
C GLY A 65 8.41 3.62 22.07
N ILE A 66 8.20 3.23 20.81
CA ILE A 66 7.10 2.34 20.43
C ILE A 66 7.66 0.91 20.34
N SER A 67 7.14 -0.03 21.14
CA SER A 67 7.63 -1.42 21.12
C SER A 67 7.24 -2.14 19.81
N ASP A 68 8.16 -2.97 19.35
CA ASP A 68 8.56 -3.00 17.93
C ASP A 68 7.71 -3.84 16.97
N ASN A 69 6.58 -4.44 17.37
CA ASN A 69 5.82 -5.29 16.42
C ASN A 69 4.32 -5.41 16.66
N SER A 70 3.88 -5.59 17.91
CA SER A 70 2.46 -5.72 18.22
C SER A 70 1.68 -4.44 17.87
N SER A 71 2.30 -3.27 18.10
CA SER A 71 1.70 -1.97 17.82
C SER A 71 1.44 -1.76 16.32
N LEU A 72 2.34 -2.21 15.43
CA LEU A 72 2.23 -2.00 13.99
C LEU A 72 1.10 -2.81 13.36
N ALA A 73 0.86 -4.02 13.85
CA ALA A 73 -0.26 -4.84 13.40
C ALA A 73 -1.60 -4.17 13.74
N GLU A 74 -1.75 -3.68 14.98
CA GLU A 74 -2.96 -2.95 15.42
C GLU A 74 -3.12 -1.61 14.73
N TRP A 75 -2.00 -0.92 14.49
CA TRP A 75 -1.98 0.32 13.71
C TRP A 75 -2.48 0.08 12.28
N PHE A 76 -2.06 -1.00 11.61
CA PHE A 76 -2.51 -1.30 10.25
C PHE A 76 -4.04 -1.40 10.16
N TYR A 77 -4.68 -2.14 11.07
CA TYR A 77 -6.14 -2.25 11.10
C TYR A 77 -6.82 -0.90 11.38
N SER A 78 -6.23 -0.10 12.25
CA SER A 78 -6.71 1.24 12.56
C SER A 78 -6.55 2.22 11.40
N PHE A 79 -5.41 2.16 10.70
CA PHE A 79 -5.08 2.91 9.49
C PHE A 79 -6.07 2.56 8.38
N LYS A 80 -6.26 1.26 8.10
CA LYS A 80 -7.26 0.78 7.14
C LYS A 80 -8.66 1.30 7.46
N ARG A 81 -9.06 1.32 8.74
CA ARG A 81 -10.38 1.83 9.14
C ARG A 81 -10.50 3.34 8.93
N ARG A 82 -9.44 4.13 9.17
CA ARG A 82 -9.41 5.58 8.95
C ARG A 82 -9.49 5.94 7.47
N TRP A 83 -8.77 5.21 6.63
CA TRP A 83 -8.59 5.51 5.21
C TRP A 83 -9.42 4.61 4.28
N ASN A 84 -10.45 3.94 4.81
CA ASN A 84 -11.31 3.02 4.03
C ASN A 84 -11.99 3.64 2.81
N HIS A 85 -12.09 4.97 2.75
CA HIS A 85 -12.64 5.73 1.64
C HIS A 85 -11.62 5.96 0.52
N GLU A 86 -10.31 5.93 0.83
CA GLU A 86 -9.23 6.11 -0.16
C GLU A 86 -8.58 4.78 -0.57
N ILE A 87 -8.44 3.83 0.37
CA ILE A 87 -7.82 2.52 0.12
C ILE A 87 -8.83 1.39 0.16
N LYS A 88 -8.80 0.55 -0.88
CA LYS A 88 -9.58 -0.69 -0.98
C LYS A 88 -8.65 -1.90 -0.92
N LEU A 89 -9.05 -2.91 -0.15
CA LEU A 89 -8.45 -4.23 -0.29
C LEU A 89 -8.98 -4.88 -1.55
N VAL A 90 -8.06 -5.42 -2.33
CA VAL A 90 -8.36 -6.18 -3.55
C VAL A 90 -7.76 -7.56 -3.36
N GLU A 91 -8.43 -8.59 -3.88
CA GLU A 91 -7.83 -9.91 -3.95
C GLU A 91 -6.60 -9.88 -4.85
N ALA A 92 -5.55 -10.59 -4.44
CA ALA A 92 -4.35 -10.73 -5.24
C ALA A 92 -4.74 -11.39 -6.57
N SER A 93 -4.57 -10.65 -7.66
CA SER A 93 -4.79 -11.15 -9.01
C SER A 93 -3.43 -11.46 -9.63
N ASN A 94 -3.36 -12.53 -10.42
CA ASN A 94 -2.14 -12.87 -11.15
C ASN A 94 -1.77 -11.68 -12.06
N LEU A 95 -0.55 -11.17 -11.92
CA LEU A 95 0.00 -10.07 -12.72
C LEU A 95 -0.13 -10.36 -14.22
N GLU A 96 0.03 -11.61 -14.65
CA GLU A 96 -0.17 -12.03 -16.04
C GLU A 96 -1.62 -11.82 -16.49
N SER A 97 -2.59 -12.11 -15.62
CA SER A 97 -4.01 -11.90 -15.90
C SER A 97 -4.36 -10.41 -15.98
N ILE A 98 -3.80 -9.57 -15.10
CA ILE A 98 -4.01 -8.11 -15.14
C ILE A 98 -3.36 -7.50 -16.38
N ARG A 99 -2.13 -7.92 -16.71
CA ARG A 99 -1.39 -7.46 -17.89
C ARG A 99 -2.10 -7.87 -19.18
N SER A 100 -2.53 -9.13 -19.29
CA SER A 100 -3.27 -9.60 -20.46
C SER A 100 -4.60 -8.87 -20.63
N PHE A 101 -5.34 -8.63 -19.54
CA PHE A 101 -6.56 -7.82 -19.56
C PHE A 101 -6.30 -6.36 -20.01
N SER A 102 -5.18 -5.77 -19.57
CA SER A 102 -4.79 -4.40 -19.92
C SER A 102 -4.27 -4.28 -21.37
N CYS A 103 -3.68 -5.36 -21.92
CA CYS A 103 -3.16 -5.46 -23.29
C CYS A 103 -4.26 -5.73 -24.33
N THR A 104 -5.32 -4.92 -24.32
CA THR A 104 -6.30 -4.94 -25.41
C THR A 104 -5.66 -4.48 -26.72
N GLN A 105 -6.15 -4.98 -27.86
CA GLN A 105 -5.66 -4.60 -29.19
C GLN A 105 -5.71 -3.07 -29.40
N ILE A 106 -6.68 -2.39 -28.79
CA ILE A 106 -6.82 -0.93 -28.81
C ILE A 106 -5.70 -0.25 -28.00
N ALA A 107 -5.40 -0.72 -26.79
CA ALA A 107 -4.33 -0.18 -25.96
C ALA A 107 -2.96 -0.36 -26.61
N VAL A 108 -2.70 -1.56 -27.14
CA VAL A 108 -1.47 -1.87 -27.87
C VAL A 108 -1.33 -0.97 -29.10
N ARG A 109 -2.39 -0.82 -29.91
CA ARG A 109 -2.37 0.05 -31.10
C ARG A 109 -2.08 1.51 -30.74
N LYS A 110 -2.65 2.04 -29.66
CA LYS A 110 -2.36 3.42 -29.19
C LYS A 110 -0.89 3.62 -28.84
N VAL A 111 -0.28 2.65 -28.16
CA VAL A 111 1.15 2.69 -27.81
C VAL A 111 2.02 2.61 -29.06
N LEU A 112 1.70 1.70 -29.99
CA LEU A 112 2.42 1.58 -31.26
C LEU A 112 2.32 2.84 -32.12
N ILE A 113 1.19 3.56 -32.10
CA ILE A 113 1.06 4.87 -32.76
C ILE A 113 1.95 5.91 -32.06
N LYS A 114 1.83 6.02 -30.74
CA LYS A 114 2.60 6.99 -29.93
C LYS A 114 4.11 6.84 -30.14
N LEU A 115 4.58 5.60 -30.24
CA LEU A 115 6.00 5.27 -30.43
C LEU A 115 6.41 5.17 -31.91
N ASN A 116 5.49 5.40 -32.86
CA ASN A 116 5.72 5.28 -34.30
C ASN A 116 6.26 3.90 -34.73
N LEU A 117 5.69 2.83 -34.17
CA LEU A 117 6.11 1.44 -34.37
C LEU A 117 5.19 0.61 -35.28
N ILE A 118 4.02 1.12 -35.68
CA ILE A 118 3.00 0.37 -36.45
C ILE A 118 3.56 -0.34 -37.69
N ASN A 119 4.44 0.31 -38.44
CA ASN A 119 5.04 -0.23 -39.66
C ASN A 119 6.55 -0.48 -39.51
N ARG A 120 7.06 -0.55 -38.27
CA ARG A 120 8.49 -0.69 -37.97
C ARG A 120 8.75 -1.87 -37.03
N PRO A 121 8.43 -3.11 -37.46
CA PRO A 121 8.60 -4.29 -36.62
C PRO A 121 10.06 -4.51 -36.19
N LYS A 122 11.03 -4.13 -37.03
CA LYS A 122 12.47 -4.19 -36.71
C LYS A 122 12.91 -3.29 -35.55
N ALA A 123 12.09 -2.32 -35.15
CA ALA A 123 12.34 -1.44 -34.01
C ALA A 123 11.72 -1.96 -32.71
N ILE A 124 10.99 -3.09 -32.76
CA ILE A 124 10.44 -3.76 -31.59
C ILE A 124 11.43 -4.84 -31.17
N PHE A 125 12.04 -4.66 -30.00
CA PHE A 125 12.93 -5.64 -29.40
C PHE A 125 12.12 -6.53 -28.47
N ASN A 126 12.06 -7.83 -28.76
CA ASN A 126 11.59 -8.81 -27.78
C ASN A 126 12.71 -8.97 -26.75
N VAL A 127 12.43 -8.57 -25.52
CA VAL A 127 13.28 -8.91 -24.39
C VAL A 127 12.89 -10.32 -23.97
N ASP A 128 13.85 -11.24 -24.01
CA ASP A 128 13.67 -12.59 -23.46
C ASP A 128 13.63 -12.49 -21.94
N GLU A 129 12.44 -12.68 -21.37
CA GLU A 129 12.23 -12.56 -19.93
C GLU A 129 12.73 -13.79 -19.15
N SER A 130 13.24 -14.83 -19.83
CA SER A 130 13.76 -16.06 -19.22
C SER A 130 14.95 -15.84 -18.27
N GLY A 131 15.57 -14.66 -18.30
CA GLY A 131 16.64 -14.25 -17.39
C GLY A 131 16.20 -13.39 -16.20
N PHE A 132 14.94 -12.95 -16.13
CA PHE A 132 14.43 -12.28 -14.94
C PHE A 132 14.08 -13.35 -13.91
N GLY A 133 14.82 -13.37 -12.80
CA GLY A 133 14.72 -14.38 -11.75
C GLY A 133 13.29 -14.66 -11.31
N ASP A 134 13.02 -15.95 -11.17
CA ASP A 134 11.70 -16.57 -11.02
C ASP A 134 10.72 -15.85 -10.09
N ASP A 135 9.48 -15.84 -10.56
CA ASP A 135 8.25 -15.74 -9.78
C ASP A 135 8.38 -16.52 -8.43
N PRO A 136 8.15 -15.88 -7.27
CA PRO A 136 8.31 -16.49 -5.94
C PRO A 136 7.39 -17.70 -5.66
N GLY A 137 6.59 -18.14 -6.64
CA GLY A 137 5.68 -19.28 -6.57
C GLY A 137 6.23 -20.62 -7.08
N ARG A 138 7.40 -20.67 -7.73
CA ARG A 138 8.00 -21.96 -8.14
C ARG A 138 8.70 -22.65 -6.97
N LYS A 139 7.96 -23.51 -6.28
CA LYS A 139 8.48 -24.56 -5.38
C LYS A 139 8.36 -25.92 -6.04
#